data_AF-A0A348G397-F1
#
_entry.id   AF-A0A348G397-F1
#
_cell.length_a   1.000
_cell.length_b   1.000
_cell.length_c   1.000
_cell.angle_alpha   90.00
_cell.angle_beta   90.00
_cell.angle_gamma   90.00
#
_symmetry.space_group_name_H-M   'P 1'
#
loop_
_entity.id
_entity.type
_entity.pdbx_description
1 polymer ?
#
loop_
_entity_poly.entity_id
_entity_poly.type
_entity_poly.pdbx_seq_one_letter_code
_entity_poly.pdbx_strand_id
1 'polypeptide(L)'
;MRIAVASQNFRTVTPHAGKSRRFLVFEAEAGSPPREVERLDLPKDMSIHEYRGTDPHPLYSMQAVIAASAGPGFVARLASVGVAAIATSETDPVAAVEKFLAGTLPQPAEHEDDCDCNCH
;
A
#
# COMPACT_ATOMS: atom_id res chain seq x y z
N MET A 1 -8.43 -12.31 -4.55
CA MET A 1 -8.14 -11.16 -3.65
C MET A 1 -7.52 -10.04 -4.48
N ARG A 2 -7.88 -8.77 -4.20
CA ARG A 2 -7.35 -7.61 -4.92
C ARG A 2 -6.36 -6.85 -4.06
N ILE A 3 -5.17 -6.63 -4.59
CA ILE A 3 -4.04 -6.03 -3.90
C ILE A 3 -3.55 -4.85 -4.73
N ALA A 4 -3.49 -3.66 -4.14
CA ALA A 4 -2.93 -2.49 -4.79
C ALA A 4 -1.45 -2.32 -4.42
N VAL A 5 -0.60 -2.02 -5.40
CA VAL A 5 0.84 -1.79 -5.20
C VAL A 5 1.19 -0.38 -5.62
N ALA A 6 1.79 0.42 -4.73
CA ALA A 6 2.17 1.80 -5.02
C ALA A 6 3.36 1.87 -5.99
N SER A 7 3.13 2.36 -7.21
CA SER A 7 4.14 2.46 -8.26
C SER A 7 3.96 3.71 -9.11
N GLN A 8 4.94 4.63 -9.10
CA GLN A 8 4.88 5.84 -9.95
C GLN A 8 5.11 5.55 -11.44
N ASN A 9 5.83 4.48 -11.76
CA ASN A 9 6.24 4.11 -13.13
C ASN A 9 5.55 2.84 -13.66
N PHE A 10 4.58 2.28 -12.91
CA PHE A 10 3.93 1.01 -13.22
C PHE A 10 4.90 -0.17 -13.43
N ARG A 11 6.10 -0.08 -12.81
CA ARG A 11 7.18 -1.06 -12.96
C ARG A 11 7.91 -1.36 -11.66
N THR A 12 8.03 -0.37 -10.77
CA THR A 12 8.76 -0.52 -9.50
C THR A 12 7.95 0.02 -8.33
N VAL A 13 8.05 -0.63 -7.17
CA VAL A 13 7.46 -0.17 -5.91
C VAL A 13 8.23 1.06 -5.45
N THR A 14 7.52 2.16 -5.19
CA THR A 14 8.17 3.41 -4.78
C THR A 14 8.07 3.65 -3.27
N PRO A 15 9.13 4.20 -2.63
CA PRO A 15 9.20 4.39 -1.17
C PRO A 15 8.31 5.52 -0.62
N HIS A 16 7.41 6.11 -1.41
CA HIS A 16 6.59 7.23 -0.96
C HIS A 16 5.10 6.98 -1.26
N ALA A 17 4.46 6.04 -0.56
CA ALA A 17 3.04 5.75 -0.75
C ALA A 17 2.14 6.99 -0.57
N GLY A 18 2.46 7.82 0.42
CA GLY A 18 1.65 9.00 0.77
C GLY A 18 1.61 10.08 -0.31
N LYS A 19 2.62 10.17 -1.19
CA LYS A 19 2.65 11.09 -2.34
C LYS A 19 2.40 10.39 -3.67
N SER A 20 2.34 9.05 -3.64
CA SER A 20 2.12 8.25 -4.84
C SER A 20 0.66 8.34 -5.24
N ARG A 21 0.49 8.73 -6.50
CA ARG A 21 -0.80 8.88 -7.16
C ARG A 21 -1.18 7.65 -7.97
N ARG A 22 -0.22 6.77 -8.21
CA ARG A 22 -0.35 5.64 -9.12
C ARG A 22 -0.24 4.33 -8.35
N PHE A 23 -1.20 3.46 -8.61
CA PHE A 23 -1.27 2.15 -7.99
C PHE A 23 -1.53 1.10 -9.06
N LEU A 24 -0.81 -0.02 -8.98
CA LEU A 24 -1.05 -1.21 -9.78
C LEU A 24 -1.98 -2.13 -9.01
N VAL A 25 -3.06 -2.59 -9.62
CA VAL A 25 -4.00 -3.53 -9.02
C VAL A 25 -3.66 -4.92 -9.53
N PHE A 26 -3.31 -5.78 -8.59
CA PHE A 26 -3.07 -7.18 -8.83
C PHE A 26 -4.22 -7.99 -8.27
N GLU A 27 -4.70 -8.93 -9.08
CA GLU A 27 -5.56 -9.99 -8.63
C GLU A 27 -4.69 -11.21 -8.33
N ALA A 28 -4.72 -11.63 -7.07
CA ALA A 28 -4.07 -12.83 -6.62
C ALA A 28 -5.12 -13.83 -6.15
N GLU A 29 -4.88 -15.11 -6.39
CA GLU A 29 -5.71 -16.18 -5.88
C GLU A 29 -4.84 -17.21 -5.17
N ALA A 30 -5.43 -17.92 -4.20
CA ALA A 30 -4.70 -18.96 -3.49
C ALA A 30 -4.22 -20.02 -4.48
N GLY A 31 -2.90 -20.18 -4.61
CA GLY A 31 -2.28 -21.14 -5.52
C GLY A 31 -2.08 -20.66 -6.96
N SER A 32 -2.39 -19.40 -7.29
CA SER A 32 -2.14 -18.82 -8.62
C SER A 32 -1.17 -17.65 -8.56
N PRO A 33 -0.36 -17.43 -9.62
CA PRO A 33 0.52 -16.27 -9.70
C PRO A 33 -0.32 -14.97 -9.77
N PRO A 34 0.16 -13.88 -9.16
CA PRO A 34 -0.55 -12.62 -9.21
C PRO A 34 -0.60 -12.06 -10.63
N ARG A 35 -1.77 -11.56 -11.02
CA ARG A 35 -1.99 -10.99 -12.33
C ARG A 35 -2.36 -9.52 -12.22
N GLU A 36 -1.66 -8.68 -12.95
CA GLU A 36 -2.06 -7.28 -13.09
C GLU A 36 -3.40 -7.22 -13.84
N VAL A 37 -4.42 -6.65 -13.18
CA VAL A 37 -5.77 -6.53 -13.75
C VAL A 37 -6.13 -5.08 -14.06
N GLU A 38 -5.57 -4.13 -13.32
CA GLU A 38 -5.93 -2.71 -13.44
C GLU A 38 -4.79 -1.80 -12.98
N ARG A 39 -4.81 -0.55 -13.44
CA ARG A 39 -3.88 0.50 -13.01
C ARG A 39 -4.67 1.73 -12.62
N LEU A 40 -4.56 2.15 -11.37
CA LEU A 40 -5.17 3.36 -10.85
C LEU A 40 -4.20 4.53 -11.05
N ASP A 41 -4.67 5.58 -11.71
CA ASP A 41 -4.00 6.89 -11.79
C ASP A 41 -4.90 7.91 -11.08
N LEU A 42 -4.55 8.24 -9.84
CA LEU A 42 -5.32 9.16 -9.00
C LEU A 42 -4.83 10.60 -9.19
N PRO A 43 -5.73 11.59 -9.27
CA PRO A 43 -5.35 12.98 -9.25
C PRO A 43 -4.71 13.38 -7.91
N LYS A 44 -3.97 14.49 -7.88
CA LYS A 44 -3.19 14.93 -6.70
C LYS A 44 -4.08 15.16 -5.47
N ASP A 45 -5.29 15.68 -5.70
CA ASP A 45 -6.32 15.92 -4.70
C ASP A 45 -6.92 14.62 -4.09
N MET A 46 -6.71 13.46 -4.75
CA MET A 46 -7.10 12.14 -4.27
C MET A 46 -5.93 11.34 -3.69
N SER A 47 -4.77 11.95 -3.45
CA SER A 47 -3.73 11.28 -2.67
C SER A 47 -4.19 11.14 -1.22
N ILE A 48 -4.01 9.99 -0.57
CA ILE A 48 -4.48 9.75 0.82
C ILE A 48 -4.02 10.83 1.81
N HIS A 49 -2.88 11.48 1.53
CA HIS A 49 -2.36 12.61 2.30
C HIS A 49 -3.22 13.87 2.18
N GLU A 50 -3.73 14.18 0.99
CA GLU A 50 -4.53 15.39 0.70
C GLU A 50 -6.03 15.11 0.76
N TYR A 51 -6.44 13.85 0.56
CA TYR A 51 -7.82 13.45 0.46
C TYR A 51 -8.53 13.63 1.80
N ARG A 52 -9.42 14.62 1.89
CA ARG A 52 -10.31 14.86 3.05
C ARG A 52 -11.79 14.58 2.72
N GLY A 53 -12.07 14.01 1.54
CA GLY A 53 -13.42 13.76 1.06
C GLY A 53 -14.14 12.63 1.81
N THR A 54 -15.47 12.68 1.76
CA THR A 54 -16.41 11.67 2.27
C THR A 54 -16.74 10.57 1.25
N ASP A 55 -16.28 10.70 0.01
CA ASP A 55 -16.54 9.73 -1.06
C ASP A 55 -15.74 8.41 -0.86
N PRO A 56 -16.24 7.29 -1.38
CA PRO A 56 -15.52 6.02 -1.33
C PRO A 56 -14.24 6.10 -2.18
N HIS A 57 -13.09 6.09 -1.52
CA HIS A 57 -11.80 6.09 -2.19
C HIS A 57 -11.60 4.76 -2.96
N PRO A 58 -11.04 4.74 -4.18
CA PRO A 58 -10.84 3.50 -4.95
C PRO A 58 -10.01 2.44 -4.22
N LEU A 59 -9.07 2.89 -3.37
CA LEU A 59 -8.30 2.01 -2.49
C LEU A 59 -9.14 1.28 -1.44
N TYR A 60 -10.32 1.79 -1.08
CA TYR A 60 -11.22 1.14 -0.10
C TYR A 60 -11.89 -0.12 -0.67
N SER A 61 -11.86 -0.30 -1.99
CA SER A 61 -12.29 -1.54 -2.65
C SER A 61 -11.19 -2.61 -2.67
N MET A 62 -9.98 -2.29 -2.22
CA MET A 62 -8.84 -3.21 -2.17
C MET A 62 -8.83 -3.96 -0.85
N GLN A 63 -8.25 -5.17 -0.84
CA GLN A 63 -8.11 -5.94 0.39
C GLN A 63 -6.80 -5.60 1.13
N ALA A 64 -5.75 -5.34 0.35
CA ALA A 64 -4.46 -4.89 0.86
C ALA A 64 -3.82 -3.86 -0.09
N VAL A 65 -3.00 -2.98 0.48
CA VAL A 65 -2.19 -2.00 -0.24
C VAL A 65 -0.74 -2.18 0.16
N ILE A 66 0.10 -2.56 -0.80
CA ILE A 66 1.54 -2.75 -0.62
C ILE A 66 2.28 -1.50 -1.13
N ALA A 67 3.20 -0.97 -0.34
CA ALA A 67 4.08 0.11 -0.76
C ALA A 67 5.45 0.00 -0.11
N ALA A 68 6.47 0.70 -0.63
CA ALA A 68 7.79 0.58 -0.03
C ALA A 68 7.94 1.35 1.30
N SER A 69 7.01 2.27 1.58
CA SER A 69 6.86 2.89 2.89
C SER A 69 5.40 3.32 3.08
N ALA A 70 4.82 2.95 4.20
CA ALA A 70 3.49 3.39 4.61
C ALA A 70 3.62 4.17 5.92
N GLY A 71 3.29 5.46 5.90
CA GLY A 71 3.29 6.27 7.12
C GLY A 71 2.15 5.86 8.07
N PRO A 72 2.29 6.10 9.38
CA PRO A 72 1.31 5.65 10.38
C PRO A 72 -0.11 6.18 10.12
N GLY A 73 -0.25 7.43 9.65
CA GLY A 73 -1.54 7.99 9.27
C GLY A 73 -2.19 7.33 8.05
N PHE A 74 -1.39 6.82 7.10
CA PHE A 74 -1.88 6.05 5.95
C PHE A 74 -2.36 4.67 6.38
N VAL A 75 -1.58 3.99 7.24
CA VAL A 75 -1.92 2.68 7.79
C VAL A 75 -3.20 2.76 8.61
N ALA A 76 -3.28 3.69 9.56
CA ALA A 76 -4.46 3.87 10.42
C ALA A 76 -5.73 4.16 9.60
N ARG A 77 -5.61 4.95 8.53
CA ARG A 77 -6.74 5.33 7.69
C ARG A 77 -7.23 4.21 6.78
N LEU A 78 -6.33 3.36 6.28
CA LEU A 78 -6.74 2.15 5.56
C LEU A 78 -7.31 1.11 6.51
N ALA A 79 -6.72 0.95 7.70
CA ALA A 79 -7.24 0.05 8.72
C ALA A 79 -8.66 0.44 9.16
N SER A 80 -8.98 1.73 9.25
CA SER A 80 -10.32 2.20 9.63
C SER A 80 -11.43 1.83 8.65
N VAL A 81 -11.07 1.49 7.40
CA VAL A 81 -12.00 1.04 6.36
C VAL A 81 -11.84 -0.45 6.04
N GLY A 82 -11.04 -1.19 6.82
CA GLY A 82 -10.82 -2.63 6.65
C GLY A 82 -9.81 -3.02 5.57
N VAL A 83 -8.96 -2.09 5.14
CA VAL A 83 -7.90 -2.33 4.15
C VAL A 83 -6.55 -2.44 4.85
N ALA A 84 -5.80 -3.52 4.58
CA ALA A 84 -4.48 -3.71 5.17
C ALA A 84 -3.42 -2.88 4.42
N ALA A 85 -2.75 -1.96 5.12
CA ALA A 85 -1.61 -1.24 4.56
C ALA A 85 -0.31 -1.96 4.94
N ILE A 86 0.47 -2.35 3.94
CA ILE A 86 1.68 -3.15 4.13
C ILE A 86 2.84 -2.39 3.52
N ALA A 87 3.83 -2.11 4.36
CA ALA A 87 5.11 -1.60 3.89
C ALA A 87 6.01 -2.78 3.50
N THR A 88 6.89 -2.63 2.50
CA THR A 88 7.88 -3.66 2.15
C THR A 88 9.17 -3.06 1.61
N SER A 89 10.31 -3.71 1.82
CA SER A 89 11.56 -3.32 1.13
C SER A 89 11.64 -3.84 -0.31
N GLU A 90 10.66 -4.63 -0.75
CA GLU A 90 10.64 -5.16 -2.10
C GLU A 90 10.39 -4.06 -3.15
N THR A 91 11.17 -4.09 -4.22
CA THR A 91 11.10 -3.10 -5.31
C THR A 91 10.32 -3.60 -6.52
N ASP A 92 10.19 -4.91 -6.66
CA ASP A 92 9.39 -5.53 -7.72
C ASP A 92 7.93 -5.70 -7.28
N PRO A 93 6.95 -5.11 -8.02
CA PRO A 93 5.55 -5.17 -7.63
C PRO A 93 4.96 -6.58 -7.70
N VAL A 94 5.43 -7.42 -8.63
CA VAL A 94 4.97 -8.80 -8.77
C VAL A 94 5.54 -9.62 -7.62
N ALA A 95 6.85 -9.52 -7.38
CA ALA A 95 7.50 -10.25 -6.30
C ALA A 95 6.95 -9.86 -4.93
N ALA A 96 6.59 -8.59 -4.73
CA ALA A 96 5.96 -8.12 -3.50
C ALA A 96 4.62 -8.82 -3.26
N VAL A 97 3.78 -8.95 -4.29
CA VAL A 97 2.50 -9.66 -4.18
C VAL A 97 2.72 -11.16 -3.98
N GLU A 98 3.65 -11.78 -4.69
CA GLU A 98 3.97 -13.21 -4.48
C GLU A 98 4.43 -13.49 -3.06
N LYS A 99 5.35 -12.68 -2.53
CA LYS A 99 5.83 -12.80 -1.15
C LYS A 99 4.72 -12.53 -0.13
N PHE A 100 3.76 -11.67 -0.45
CA PHE A 100 2.60 -11.41 0.40
C PHE A 100 1.72 -12.66 0.52
N LEU A 101 1.44 -13.30 -0.62
CA LEU A 101 0.68 -14.54 -0.67
C LEU A 101 1.41 -15.69 0.04
N ALA A 102 2.73 -15.72 -0.06
CA ALA A 102 3.58 -16.68 0.64
C ALA A 102 3.72 -16.38 2.15
N GLY A 103 3.25 -15.23 2.62
CA GLY A 103 3.45 -14.79 4.01
C GLY A 103 4.92 -14.50 4.35
N THR A 104 5.78 -14.32 3.34
CA THR A 104 7.24 -14.10 3.48
C THR A 104 7.64 -12.69 3.04
N LEU A 105 6.72 -11.72 3.11
CA LEU A 105 7.03 -10.33 2.78
C LEU A 105 8.14 -9.80 3.70
N PRO A 106 9.23 -9.26 3.14
CA PRO A 106 10.20 -8.53 3.94
C PRO A 106 9.51 -7.26 4.44
N GLN A 107 9.31 -7.20 5.75
CA GLN A 107 8.90 -5.96 6.40
C GLN A 107 10.05 -4.96 6.24
N PRO A 108 9.75 -3.69 5.93
CA PRO A 108 10.78 -2.66 5.95
C PRO A 108 11.30 -2.58 7.37
N ALA A 109 12.60 -2.29 7.50
CA ALA A 109 13.21 -2.08 8.81
C ALA A 109 12.30 -1.17 9.65
N GLU A 110 11.79 -1.72 10.75
CA GLU A 110 10.96 -1.00 11.70
C GLU A 110 11.77 0.22 12.15
N HIS A 111 11.29 1.42 11.82
CA HIS A 111 11.71 2.57 12.58
C HIS A 111 11.03 2.38 13.94
N GLU A 112 11.81 1.95 14.93
CA GLU A 112 11.49 2.10 16.34
C GLU A 112 11.21 3.59 16.57
N ASP A 113 9.95 4.00 16.47
CA ASP A 113 9.46 5.23 17.09
C ASP A 113 9.48 4.99 18.60
N ASP A 114 10.68 5.00 19.17
CA ASP A 114 10.93 5.32 20.57
C ASP A 114 10.52 6.77 20.76
N CYS A 115 9.22 6.99 20.92
CA CYS A 115 8.66 8.21 21.45
C CYS A 115 8.03 7.88 22.80
N ASP A 116 8.88 7.55 23.77
CA ASP A 116 8.54 7.78 25.17
C ASP A 116 8.69 9.29 25.47
N CYS A 117 7.76 10.07 24.91
CA CYS A 117 7.44 11.38 25.45
C CYS A 117 6.46 11.15 26.61
N ASN A 118 7.00 10.97 27.82
CA ASN A 118 6.19 11.25 29.00
C ASN A 118 6.49 12.66 29.52
N CYS A 119 5.55 13.55 29.22
CA CYS A 119 5.31 14.80 29.93
C CYS A 119 4.95 14.54 31.40
N HIS A 120 5.62 15.22 32.33
CA HIS A 120 5.04 15.91 33.49
C HIS A 120 6.07 16.88 34.09
#